data_AF-A0A2V8FIE9-F1
#
_entry.id   AF-A0A2V8FIE9-F1
#
_cell.length_a   1.000
_cell.length_b   1.000
_cell.length_c   1.000
_cell.angle_alpha   90.00
_cell.angle_beta   90.00
_cell.angle_gamma   90.00
#
_symmetry.space_group_name_H-M   'P 1'
#
loop_
_entity.id
_entity.type
_entity.pdbx_description
1 polymer ?
#
loop_
_entity_poly.entity_id
_entity_poly.type
_entity_poly.pdbx_seq_one_letter_code
_entity_poly.pdbx_strand_id
1 'polypeptide(L)' 'VFAWMPAASVFFRDPDGHLLEYIAMLPHEPRPEQGVVPWRVWELTHRVDGR' A
#
# COMPACT_ATOMS: atom_id res chain seq x y z
N VAL A 1 -4.93 8.43 0.32
CA VAL A 1 -4.70 7.23 1.17
C VAL A 1 -4.39 7.66 2.59
N PHE A 2 -5.12 7.10 3.56
CA PHE A 2 -4.81 7.23 4.97
C PHE A 2 -4.19 5.91 5.44
N ALA A 3 -2.97 5.94 5.98
CA ALA A 3 -2.17 4.74 6.31
C ALA A 3 -2.58 4.08 7.65
N TRP A 4 -3.89 4.02 7.94
CA TRP A 4 -4.41 3.44 9.18
C TRP A 4 -4.61 1.91 9.09
N MET A 5 -4.70 1.37 7.88
CA MET A 5 -4.80 -0.07 7.61
C MET A 5 -3.82 -0.48 6.50
N PRO A 6 -3.29 -1.71 6.53
CA PRO A 6 -2.44 -2.22 5.46
C PRO A 6 -3.21 -2.36 4.16
N ALA A 7 -2.83 -1.56 3.17
CA ALA A 7 -3.39 -1.61 1.83
C ALA A 7 -2.33 -1.28 0.79
N ALA A 8 -2.45 -1.90 -0.39
CA ALA A 8 -1.71 -1.51 -1.57
C ALA A 8 -2.60 -0.61 -2.44
N SER A 9 -2.07 0.54 -2.86
CA SER A 9 -2.75 1.48 -3.74
C SER A 9 -1.98 1.70 -5.03
N VAL A 10 -2.69 1.69 -6.16
CA VAL A 10 -2.17 2.04 -7.49
C VAL A 10 -2.97 3.20 -8.04
N PHE A 11 -2.28 4.30 -8.34
CA PHE A 11 -2.87 5.47 -8.97
C PHE A 11 -2.57 5.47 -10.46
N PHE A 12 -3.60 5.69 -11.28
CA PHE A 12 -3.47 5.72 -12.73
C PHE A 12 -4.50 6.68 -13.34
N ARG A 13 -4.27 7.06 -14.60
CA ARG A 13 -5.24 7.83 -15.37
C ARG A 13 -6.00 6.90 -16.31
N ASP A 14 -7.32 7.05 -16.38
CA ASP A 14 -8.11 6.42 -17.43
C ASP A 14 -7.91 7.14 -18.78
N PRO A 15 -8.46 6.63 -19.90
CA PRO A 15 -8.34 7.28 -21.21
C PRO A 15 -8.89 8.71 -21.25
N ASP A 16 -9.86 9.04 -20.39
CA ASP A 16 -10.46 10.37 -20.27
C ASP A 16 -9.62 11.31 -19.39
N GLY A 17 -8.57 10.81 -18.74
CA GLY A 17 -7.64 11.57 -17.92
C GLY A 17 -8.02 11.66 -16.45
N HIS A 18 -9.10 11.00 -16.01
CA HIS A 18 -9.50 10.92 -14.61
C HIS A 18 -8.46 10.16 -13.79
N LEU A 19 -8.09 10.72 -12.63
CA LEU A 19 -7.20 10.04 -11.69
C LEU A 19 -8.01 9.03 -10.87
N LEU A 20 -7.72 7.74 -11.06
CA LEU A 20 -8.37 6.63 -10.37
C LEU A 20 -7.39 5.96 -9.40
N GLU A 21 -7.96 5.29 -8.39
CA GLU A 21 -7.23 4.47 -7.41
C GLU A 21 -7.77 3.04 -7.42
N TYR A 22 -6.87 2.07 -7.58
CA TYR A 22 -7.13 0.70 -7.13
C TYR A 22 -6.52 0.49 -5.76
N ILE A 23 -7.34 0.09 -4.79
CA ILE A 23 -6.93 -0.19 -3.41
C ILE A 23 -7.32 -1.61 -3.01
N ALA A 24 -6.38 -2.35 -2.44
CA ALA A 24 -6.59 -3.71 -1.95
C ALA A 24 -6.05 -3.87 -0.52
N MET A 25 -6.83 -4.53 0.32
CA MET A 25 -6.43 -4.86 1.70
C MET A 25 -5.29 -5.89 1.68
N LEU A 26 -4.30 -5.68 2.55
CA LEU A 26 -3.23 -6.64 2.77
C LEU A 26 -3.50 -7.42 4.06
N PRO A 27 -3.15 -8.72 4.13
CA PRO A 27 -3.47 -9.59 5.27
C PRO A 27 -2.56 -9.40 6.50
N HIS A 28 -1.86 -8.27 6.58
CA HIS A 28 -0.86 -8.00 7.62
C HIS A 28 -1.44 -7.14 8.74
N GLU A 29 -0.73 -7.04 9.86
CA GLU A 29 -1.10 -6.14 10.97
C GLU A 29 -0.91 -4.66 10.59
N PRO A 30 -1.76 -3.74 11.11
CA PRO A 30 -1.60 -2.30 10.91
C PRO A 30 -0.26 -1.76 11.42
N ARG A 31 0.35 -0.86 10.63
CA ARG A 31 1.62 -0.19 10.95
C ARG A 31 1.52 1.33 10.72
N PRO A 32 0.72 2.05 11.51
CA PRO A 32 0.42 3.47 11.30
C PRO A 32 1.67 4.37 11.32
N GLU A 33 2.73 3.96 12.02
CA GLU A 33 4.00 4.66 12.11
C GLU A 33 4.80 4.71 10.80
N GLN A 34 4.53 3.80 9.85
CA GLN A 34 5.25 3.74 8.57
C GLN A 34 4.67 4.68 7.51
N GLY A 35 3.42 5.12 7.67
CA GLY A 35 2.75 5.97 6.68
C GLY A 35 2.63 5.30 5.31
N VAL A 36 2.72 6.10 4.24
CA VAL A 36 2.71 5.59 2.85
C VAL A 36 4.14 5.32 2.40
N VAL A 37 4.42 4.08 2.04
CA VAL A 37 5.74 3.64 1.57
C VAL A 37 5.65 3.00 0.18
N PRO A 38 6.74 3.03 -0.62
CA PRO A 38 6.80 2.25 -1.85
C PRO A 38 6.62 0.75 -1.57
N TRP A 39 5.99 0.02 -2.51
CA TRP A 39 5.74 -1.42 -2.39
C TRP A 39 6.99 -2.23 -1.99
N ARG A 40 8.14 -1.91 -2.59
CA ARG A 40 9.40 -2.59 -2.28
C ARG A 40 9.83 -2.44 -0.81
N VAL A 41 9.58 -1.28 -0.21
CA VAL A 41 9.88 -1.05 1.21
C VAL A 41 8.95 -1.91 2.06
N TRP A 42 7.66 -1.96 1.72
CA TRP A 42 6.69 -2.83 2.38
C TRP A 42 7.08 -4.32 2.33
N GLU A 43 7.50 -4.83 1.17
CA GLU A 43 7.96 -6.22 1.00
C GLU A 43 9.17 -6.54 1.87
N LEU A 44 10.12 -5.61 2.00
CA LEU A 44 11.32 -5.82 2.81
C LEU A 44 10.98 -5.93 4.30
N THR A 45 10.02 -5.14 4.79
CA THR A 45 9.52 -5.24 6.18
C THR A 45 8.99 -6.65 6.48
N HIS A 46 8.21 -7.22 5.57
CA HIS A 46 7.54 -8.51 5.81
C HIS A 46 8.41 -9.74 5.50
N ARG A 47 9.47 -9.58 4.69
CA ARG A 47 10.47 -10.64 4.52
C ARG A 47 11.28 -10.91 5.78
N VAL A 48 11.39 -9.93 6.68
CA VAL A 48 12.11 -10.08 7.95
C VAL A 48 11.25 -10.78 9.01
N ASP A 49 9.95 -10.53 9.02
CA ASP A 49 9.01 -11.08 10.02
C ASP A 49 8.56 -12.52 9.73
N GLY A 50 8.84 -13.05 8.54
CA GLY A 50 8.55 -14.44 8.16
C GLY A 50 9.63 -15.46 8.54
N ARG A 51 10.52 -15.12 9.48
CA ARG A 51 11.63 -15.98 9.96
C ARG A 51 11.55 -16.22 11.45
#